data_AF-A0A2S9G960-F1
#
_entry.id   AF-A0A2S9G960-F1
#
_cell.length_a   1.000
_cell.length_b   1.000
_cell.length_c   1.000
_cell.angle_alpha   90.00
_cell.angle_beta   90.00
_cell.angle_gamma   90.00
#
_symmetry.space_group_name_H-M   'P 1'
#
loop_
_entity.id
_entity.type
_entity.pdbx_description
1 polymer ?
#
loop_
_entity_poly.entity_id
_entity_poly.type
_entity_poly.pdbx_seq_one_letter_code
_entity_poly.pdbx_strand_id
1 'polypeptide(L)'
;QERLIEVGPVPWTIVPATQFYDFAGLAAGWTERDGVATIAPLPIQPIAPDDIAQVLAEIAAGPPLGRYVDVAGPETQDLVDMARR
;
A
#
# COMPACT_ATOMS: atom_id res chain seq x y z
N GLN A 1 -4.39 -6.58 13.60
CA GLN A 1 -3.13 -7.34 13.50
C GLN A 1 -1.99 -6.56 14.16
N GLU A 2 -1.69 -5.33 13.72
CA GLU A 2 -0.61 -4.48 14.26
C GLU A 2 -0.59 -4.39 15.80
N ARG A 3 -1.72 -4.04 16.43
CA ARG A 3 -1.84 -3.99 17.90
C ARG A 3 -1.33 -5.25 18.62
N LEU A 4 -1.52 -6.44 18.04
CA LEU A 4 -1.05 -7.70 18.65
C LEU A 4 0.47 -7.84 18.55
N ILE A 5 1.08 -7.30 17.50
CA ILE A 5 2.54 -7.22 17.33
C ILE A 5 3.10 -6.22 18.34
N GLU A 6 2.45 -5.06 18.48
CA GLU A 6 2.91 -3.97 19.36
C GLU A 6 2.99 -4.36 20.84
N VAL A 7 2.05 -5.18 21.33
CA VAL A 7 2.02 -5.67 22.72
C VAL A 7 2.80 -6.96 22.94
N GLY A 8 3.38 -7.53 21.89
CA GLY A 8 4.11 -8.78 21.93
C GLY A 8 5.52 -8.64 22.55
N PRO A 9 6.15 -9.75 22.97
CA PRO A 9 7.49 -9.72 23.57
C PRO A 9 8.63 -9.62 22.54
N VAL A 10 8.33 -9.75 21.24
CA VAL A 10 9.33 -9.73 20.16
C VAL A 10 9.45 -8.29 19.64
N PRO A 11 10.66 -7.71 19.61
CA PRO A 11 10.90 -6.41 18.98
C PRO A 11 10.47 -6.42 17.51
N TRP A 12 9.87 -5.32 17.05
CA TRP A 12 9.20 -5.28 15.75
C TRP A 12 9.49 -3.97 15.00
N THR A 13 9.27 -4.03 13.69
CA THR A 13 9.11 -2.85 12.84
C THR A 13 7.84 -3.01 12.01
N ILE A 14 6.97 -2.00 12.00
CA ILE A 14 5.81 -1.91 11.11
C ILE A 14 6.11 -0.83 10.09
N VAL A 15 6.08 -1.18 8.81
CA VAL A 15 6.31 -0.27 7.68
C VAL A 15 4.99 -0.07 6.95
N PRO A 16 4.27 1.03 7.22
CA PRO A 16 3.02 1.34 6.55
C PRO A 16 3.33 1.76 5.11
N ALA A 17 2.62 1.18 4.15
CA ALA A 17 2.76 1.52 2.75
C ALA A 17 1.40 1.81 2.12
N THR A 18 1.37 2.69 1.12
CA THR A 18 0.18 2.87 0.27
C THR A 18 -0.04 1.67 -0.66
N GLN A 19 -1.17 1.67 -1.38
CA GLN A 19 -1.54 0.59 -2.28
C GLN A 19 -0.55 0.48 -3.45
N PHE A 20 -0.45 -0.69 -4.08
CA PHE A 20 0.31 -0.86 -5.32
C PHE A 20 -0.48 -0.41 -6.54
N TYR A 21 0.21 -0.20 -7.66
CA TYR A 21 -0.40 0.23 -8.93
C TYR A 21 -1.52 -0.70 -9.42
N ASP A 22 -1.43 -2.00 -9.17
CA ASP A 22 -2.46 -2.99 -9.53
C ASP A 22 -3.78 -2.80 -8.77
N PHE A 23 -3.79 -2.01 -7.70
CA PHE A 23 -4.98 -1.78 -6.88
C PHE A 23 -6.17 -1.24 -7.68
N ALA A 24 -5.92 -0.40 -8.69
CA ALA A 24 -7.01 0.14 -9.51
C ALA A 24 -7.74 -0.96 -10.30
N GLY A 25 -6.99 -1.92 -10.88
CA GLY A 25 -7.56 -3.07 -11.56
C GLY A 25 -8.29 -4.02 -10.61
N LEU A 26 -7.72 -4.24 -9.41
CA LEU A 26 -8.37 -5.04 -8.37
C LEU A 26 -9.69 -4.40 -7.90
N ALA A 27 -9.69 -3.09 -7.67
CA ALA A 27 -10.90 -2.35 -7.28
C ALA A 27 -11.98 -2.40 -8.37
N ALA A 28 -11.60 -2.31 -9.65
CA ALA A 28 -12.52 -2.52 -10.76
C ALA A 28 -13.10 -3.93 -10.75
N GLY A 29 -12.27 -4.95 -10.62
CA GLY A 29 -12.72 -6.35 -10.57
C GLY A 29 -13.63 -6.66 -9.37
N TRP A 30 -13.40 -6.05 -8.21
CA TRP A 30 -14.25 -6.24 -7.03
C TRP A 30 -15.63 -5.59 -7.14
N THR A 31 -15.74 -4.53 -7.95
CA THR A 31 -16.96 -3.73 -8.07
C THR A 31 -17.73 -4.00 -9.35
N GLU A 32 -17.16 -4.80 -10.26
CA GLU A 32 -17.78 -5.15 -11.54
C GLU A 32 -19.08 -5.93 -11.34
N ARG A 33 -20.14 -5.44 -11.97
CA ARG A 33 -21.40 -6.14 -12.17
C ARG A 33 -21.90 -5.92 -13.58
N ASP A 34 -22.19 -7.01 -14.28
CA ASP A 34 -22.70 -7.00 -15.65
C ASP A 34 -21.84 -6.13 -16.60
N GLY A 35 -20.52 -6.19 -16.46
CA GLY A 35 -19.58 -5.42 -17.27
C GLY A 35 -19.41 -3.95 -16.86
N VAL A 36 -19.97 -3.53 -15.72
CA VAL A 36 -19.85 -2.15 -15.21
C VAL A 36 -19.20 -2.15 -13.83
N ALA A 37 -18.05 -1.49 -13.70
CA ALA A 37 -17.36 -1.29 -12.42
C ALA A 37 -17.70 0.08 -11.80
N THR A 38 -17.83 0.13 -10.48
CA THR A 38 -18.07 1.38 -9.73
C THR A 38 -16.82 1.76 -8.95
N ILE A 39 -16.16 2.83 -9.37
CA ILE A 39 -14.92 3.31 -8.75
C ILE A 39 -15.17 4.61 -8.00
N ALA A 40 -14.63 4.71 -6.79
CA ALA A 40 -14.70 5.93 -6.00
C ALA A 40 -13.77 7.02 -6.58
N PRO A 41 -14.24 8.27 -6.78
CA PRO A 41 -13.44 9.36 -7.33
C PRO A 41 -12.56 9.97 -6.24
N LEU A 42 -11.42 9.34 -5.96
CA LEU A 42 -10.50 9.77 -4.92
C LEU A 42 -9.04 9.72 -5.38
N PRO A 43 -8.19 10.64 -4.87
CA PRO A 43 -6.75 10.58 -5.08
C PRO A 43 -6.13 9.45 -4.27
N ILE A 44 -5.22 8.69 -4.88
CA ILE A 44 -4.35 7.70 -4.23
C ILE A 44 -2.88 7.98 -4.58
N GLN A 45 -1.93 7.50 -3.78
CA GLN A 45 -0.49 7.69 -4.02
C GLN A 45 0.22 6.34 -4.09
N PRO A 46 0.01 5.57 -5.16
CA PRO A 46 0.42 4.17 -5.23
C PRO A 46 1.94 4.02 -5.26
N ILE A 47 2.47 3.02 -4.56
CA ILE A 47 3.90 2.70 -4.52
C ILE A 47 4.24 1.50 -5.41
N ALA A 48 5.41 1.49 -6.03
CA ALA A 48 5.88 0.32 -6.76
C ALA A 48 6.34 -0.79 -5.79
N PRO A 49 6.08 -2.08 -6.09
CA PRO A 49 6.57 -3.18 -5.26
C PRO A 49 8.09 -3.16 -5.05
N ASP A 50 8.86 -2.81 -6.09
CA ASP A 50 10.32 -2.75 -6.02
C ASP A 50 10.81 -1.63 -5.07
N ASP A 51 10.13 -0.48 -5.06
CA ASP A 51 10.47 0.65 -4.18
C ASP A 51 10.26 0.29 -2.71
N ILE A 52 9.11 -0.29 -2.36
CA ILE A 52 8.87 -0.71 -0.97
C ILE A 52 9.76 -1.89 -0.57
N ALA A 53 10.09 -2.78 -1.51
CA ALA A 53 11.00 -3.90 -1.25
C ALA A 53 12.40 -3.41 -0.87
N GLN A 54 12.91 -2.37 -1.53
CA GLN A 54 14.18 -1.75 -1.17
C GLN A 54 14.15 -1.19 0.26
N VAL A 55 13.09 -0.43 0.60
CA VAL A 55 12.90 0.11 1.95
C VAL A 55 12.83 -0.99 3.00
N LEU A 56 12.09 -2.07 2.73
CA LEU A 56 11.99 -3.22 3.61
C LEU A 56 13.34 -3.92 3.81
N ALA A 57 14.14 -4.09 2.75
CA ALA A 57 15.46 -4.71 2.84
C ALA A 57 16.42 -3.90 3.72
N GLU A 58 16.42 -2.57 3.59
CA GLU A 58 17.23 -1.68 4.42
C GLU A 58 16.79 -1.74 5.90
N ILE A 59 15.48 -1.68 6.16
CA ILE A 59 14.93 -1.73 7.52
C ILE A 59 15.18 -3.09 8.18
N ALA A 60 15.03 -4.18 7.43
CA ALA A 60 15.21 -5.53 7.96
C ALA A 60 16.67 -5.84 8.35
N ALA A 61 17.64 -5.15 7.75
CA ALA A 61 19.05 -5.28 8.10
C ALA A 61 19.46 -4.47 9.35
N GLY A 62 18.59 -3.57 9.82
CA GLY A 62 18.82 -2.70 10.96
C GLY A 62 18.21 -3.21 12.27
N PRO A 63 18.37 -2.45 13.37
CA PRO A 63 17.65 -2.72 14.60
C PRO A 63 16.13 -2.48 14.42
N PRO A 64 15.26 -3.14 15.22
CA PRO A 64 13.83 -2.88 15.25
C PRO A 64 13.51 -1.40 15.53
N LEU A 65 12.57 -0.82 14.80
CA LEU A 65 12.26 0.62 14.83
C LEU A 65 10.88 0.94 15.41
N GLY A 66 10.09 -0.06 15.76
CA GLY A 66 8.68 0.16 16.08
C GLY A 66 7.90 0.61 14.85
N ARG A 67 7.08 1.65 14.98
CA ARG A 67 6.32 2.18 13.82
C ARG A 67 7.22 3.04 12.96
N TYR A 68 7.43 2.61 11.73
CA TYR A 68 8.15 3.39 10.71
C TYR A 68 7.26 4.49 10.13
N VAL A 69 7.88 5.45 9.44
CA VAL A 69 7.15 6.49 8.69
C VAL A 69 6.33 5.86 7.57
N ASP A 70 5.19 6.47 7.25
CA ASP A 70 4.34 6.01 6.15
C ASP A 70 5.09 6.18 4.82
N VAL A 71 5.16 5.11 4.03
CA VAL A 71 5.85 5.06 2.75
C VAL A 71 4.81 5.12 1.62
N ALA A 72 4.89 6.17 0.80
CA ALA A 72 4.02 6.35 -0.34
C ALA A 72 4.83 6.39 -1.63
N GLY A 73 4.17 6.16 -2.75
CA GLY A 73 4.82 6.34 -4.05
C GLY A 73 5.11 7.80 -4.36
N PRO A 74 5.81 8.06 -5.47
CA PRO A 74 6.29 9.40 -5.79
C PRO A 74 5.17 10.39 -6.13
N GLU A 75 4.03 9.91 -6.62
CA GLU A 75 3.00 10.77 -7.23
C GLU A 75 1.58 10.37 -6.81
N THR A 76 0.77 11.38 -6.52
CA THR A 76 -0.68 11.23 -6.34
C THR A 76 -1.36 11.10 -7.70
N GLN A 77 -2.25 10.12 -7.84
CA GLN A 77 -3.01 9.80 -9.05
C GLN A 77 -4.50 9.68 -8.74
N ASP A 78 -5.34 9.93 -9.75
CA ASP A 78 -6.78 9.72 -9.65
C ASP A 78 -7.11 8.24 -9.89
N LEU A 79 -7.85 7.63 -8.95
CA LEU A 79 -8.18 6.20 -9.01
C LEU A 79 -9.07 5.85 -10.21
N VAL A 80 -9.95 6.75 -10.67
CA VAL A 80 -10.81 6.53 -11.83
C VAL A 80 -9.96 6.50 -13.10
N ASP A 81 -9.01 7.42 -13.22
CA ASP A 81 -8.09 7.44 -14.36
C ASP A 81 -7.16 6.23 -14.36
N MET A 82 -6.69 5.78 -13.20
CA MET A 82 -5.92 4.55 -13.10
C MET A 82 -6.71 3.31 -13.53
N ALA A 83 -8.00 3.23 -13.17
CA ALA A 83 -8.86 2.08 -13.51
C ALA A 83 -9.26 2.02 -15.00
N ARG A 84 -9.03 3.10 -15.76
CA ARG A 84 -9.32 3.18 -17.21
C ARG A 84 -8.14 2.77 -18.10
N ARG A 85 -6.94 2.66 -17.55
CA ARG A 85 -5.73 2.28 -18.29
C ARG A 85 -5.68 0.77 -18.50
#